data_AF-A0A9W5TXJ2-F1
#
_entry.id   AF-A0A9W5TXJ2-F1
#
_cell.length_a   1.000
_cell.length_b   1.000
_cell.length_c   1.000
_cell.angle_alpha   90.00
_cell.angle_beta   90.00
_cell.angle_gamma   90.00
#
_symmetry.space_group_name_H-M   'P 1'
#
loop_
_entity.id
_entity.type
_entity.pdbx_description
1 polymer ?
#
loop_
_entity_poly.entity_id
_entity_poly.type
_entity_poly.pdbx_seq_one_letter_code
_entity_poly.pdbx_strand_id
1 'polypeptide(L)'
;MASYTIKLLKKEIIANETMAFHWEKPDGFEFKAGQFGDFTLIDPSETDEEGNTRAFSFVYAPSENELVTATRLRDSAFKRVLKDLPVGSEVKFDAPHGNFTLHKTESTPAVFLIGGIGITPIRSMIAEATYQKTSHDMTLLFSNKTPEDAPFQSDLKELAEKNPNFNFVPVMTETDSDEWIGESGHIDAEMLKRHVSDISTPIYYLAGPAGMVQAMHKMLVEAGANEDNIRAEEFSGY
;
A
#
# COMPACT_ATOMS: atom_id res chain seq x y z
N MET A 1 7.32 14.16 -18.63
CA MET A 1 7.05 12.77 -18.24
C MET A 1 8.13 11.92 -18.87
N ALA A 2 8.74 11.04 -18.09
CA ALA A 2 9.84 10.21 -18.56
C ALA A 2 9.31 8.78 -18.76
N SER A 3 9.56 8.25 -19.95
CA SER A 3 9.25 6.87 -20.28
C SER A 3 10.56 6.10 -20.33
N TYR A 4 10.60 4.99 -19.61
CA TYR A 4 11.77 4.12 -19.47
C TYR A 4 11.45 2.72 -19.99
N THR A 5 12.50 1.96 -20.26
CA THR A 5 12.44 0.51 -20.36
C THR A 5 13.21 -0.04 -19.17
N ILE A 6 12.56 -0.85 -18.33
CA ILE A 6 13.15 -1.41 -17.11
C ILE A 6 13.02 -2.92 -17.10
N LYS A 7 13.93 -3.59 -16.41
CA LYS A 7 13.96 -5.06 -16.31
C LYS A 7 13.37 -5.57 -15.02
N LEU A 8 12.67 -6.69 -15.10
CA LEU A 8 12.29 -7.49 -13.94
C LEU A 8 13.53 -8.18 -13.37
N LEU A 9 13.89 -7.89 -12.12
CA LEU A 9 15.07 -8.44 -11.45
C LEU A 9 14.74 -9.65 -10.57
N LYS A 10 13.61 -9.61 -9.88
CA LYS A 10 13.20 -10.66 -8.92
C LYS A 10 11.68 -10.67 -8.75
N LYS A 11 11.13 -11.84 -8.44
CA LYS A 11 9.74 -12.04 -8.01
C LYS A 11 9.71 -12.73 -6.65
N GLU A 12 8.80 -12.36 -5.78
CA GLU A 12 8.67 -12.92 -4.42
C GLU A 12 7.20 -13.07 -4.03
N ILE A 13 6.82 -14.23 -3.49
CA ILE A 13 5.51 -14.41 -2.85
C ILE A 13 5.60 -13.79 -1.45
N ILE A 14 4.78 -12.78 -1.18
CA ILE A 14 4.85 -11.98 0.06
C ILE A 14 3.67 -12.22 1.00
N ALA A 15 2.60 -12.84 0.49
CA ALA A 15 1.42 -13.30 1.21
C ALA A 15 0.62 -14.25 0.30
N ASN A 16 -0.44 -14.85 0.81
CA ASN A 16 -1.37 -15.64 0.02
C ASN A 16 -1.83 -14.86 -1.22
N GLU A 17 -1.68 -15.51 -2.39
CA GLU A 17 -2.02 -14.96 -3.70
C GLU A 17 -1.41 -13.57 -3.99
N THR A 18 -0.33 -13.18 -3.32
CA THR A 18 0.23 -11.83 -3.43
C THR A 18 1.72 -11.89 -3.74
N MET A 19 2.14 -11.15 -4.76
CA MET A 19 3.51 -11.20 -5.26
C MET A 19 4.10 -9.79 -5.37
N ALA A 20 5.36 -9.65 -4.95
CA ALA A 20 6.20 -8.50 -5.20
C ALA A 20 7.09 -8.72 -6.42
N PHE A 21 7.33 -7.64 -7.16
CA PHE A 21 8.16 -7.58 -8.35
C PHE A 21 9.22 -6.49 -8.13
N HIS A 22 10.49 -6.89 -8.19
CA HIS A 22 11.62 -5.98 -8.06
C HIS A 22 12.09 -5.61 -9.46
N TRP A 23 12.22 -4.33 -9.71
CA TRP A 23 12.57 -3.77 -11.01
C TRP A 23 13.91 -3.05 -10.96
N GLU A 24 14.56 -2.99 -12.11
CA GLU A 24 15.68 -2.08 -12.33
C GLU A 24 15.20 -0.63 -12.16
N LYS A 25 15.80 0.09 -11.21
CA LYS A 25 15.50 1.51 -10.97
C LYS A 25 16.27 2.34 -12.02
N PRO A 26 15.61 3.17 -12.85
CA PRO A 26 16.32 4.00 -13.82
C PRO A 26 17.28 4.98 -13.14
N ASP A 27 18.41 5.26 -13.79
CA ASP A 27 19.39 6.22 -13.29
C ASP A 27 18.76 7.61 -13.11
N GLY A 28 18.95 8.19 -11.92
CA GLY A 28 18.38 9.50 -11.57
C GLY A 28 16.86 9.52 -11.44
N PHE A 29 16.19 8.37 -11.37
CA PHE A 29 14.75 8.31 -11.13
C PHE A 29 14.38 8.77 -9.72
N GLU A 30 13.65 9.88 -9.65
CA GLU A 30 13.13 10.46 -8.42
C GLU A 30 11.60 10.32 -8.37
N PHE A 31 11.07 9.99 -7.19
CA PHE A 31 9.64 9.94 -6.90
C PHE A 31 9.39 10.30 -5.44
N LYS A 32 8.13 10.52 -5.07
CA LYS A 32 7.70 10.72 -3.67
C LYS A 32 7.04 9.46 -3.14
N ALA A 33 7.25 9.17 -1.86
CA ALA A 33 6.60 8.06 -1.20
C ALA A 33 5.07 8.12 -1.35
N GLY A 34 4.48 7.00 -1.75
CA GLY A 34 3.06 6.87 -2.08
C GLY A 34 2.70 7.05 -3.57
N GLN A 35 3.66 7.47 -4.42
CA GLN A 35 3.45 7.53 -5.87
C GLN A 35 3.42 6.15 -6.54
N PHE A 36 2.96 6.13 -7.79
CA PHE A 36 2.86 4.95 -8.62
C PHE A 36 3.50 5.17 -10.01
N GLY A 37 3.55 4.11 -10.80
CA GLY A 37 3.89 4.18 -12.23
C GLY A 37 3.05 3.23 -13.06
N ASP A 38 2.97 3.50 -14.35
CA ASP A 38 2.29 2.66 -15.34
C ASP A 38 3.30 1.68 -15.95
N PHE A 39 2.99 0.39 -15.88
CA PHE A 39 3.81 -0.70 -16.37
C PHE A 39 3.13 -1.34 -17.57
N THR A 40 3.76 -1.29 -18.74
CA THR A 40 3.25 -1.90 -19.97
C THR A 40 4.05 -3.16 -20.32
N LEU A 41 3.37 -4.30 -20.40
CA LEU A 41 3.95 -5.54 -20.92
C LEU A 41 4.21 -5.41 -22.42
N ILE A 42 5.40 -5.79 -22.85
CA ILE A 42 5.82 -5.76 -24.26
C ILE A 42 5.43 -7.10 -24.90
N ASP A 43 4.60 -7.06 -25.95
CA ASP A 43 4.12 -8.22 -26.71
C ASP A 43 3.63 -9.40 -25.83
N PRO A 44 2.69 -9.19 -24.90
CA PRO A 44 2.24 -10.25 -23.99
C PRO A 44 1.49 -11.35 -24.74
N SER A 45 1.53 -12.57 -24.20
CA SER A 45 0.84 -13.74 -24.78
C SER A 45 -0.68 -13.65 -24.75
N GLU A 46 -1.23 -12.78 -23.90
CA GLU A 46 -2.66 -12.50 -23.78
C GLU A 46 -2.90 -11.06 -23.29
N THR A 47 -4.09 -10.52 -23.56
CA THR A 47 -4.59 -9.22 -23.10
C THR A 47 -6.07 -9.33 -22.74
N ASP A 48 -6.57 -8.39 -21.94
CA ASP A 48 -8.00 -8.19 -21.65
C ASP A 48 -8.45 -6.79 -22.11
N GLU A 49 -9.69 -6.40 -21.81
CA GLU A 49 -10.29 -5.12 -22.20
C GLU A 49 -9.57 -3.90 -21.60
N GLU A 50 -8.88 -4.07 -20.47
CA GLU A 50 -8.06 -3.04 -19.83
C GLU A 50 -6.67 -2.91 -20.49
N GLY A 51 -6.34 -3.79 -21.44
CA GLY A 51 -5.11 -3.74 -22.23
C GLY A 51 -3.87 -4.21 -21.50
N ASN A 52 -2.70 -3.85 -22.04
CA ASN A 52 -1.39 -4.34 -21.60
C ASN A 52 -0.70 -3.44 -20.58
N THR A 53 -1.40 -2.48 -19.97
CA THR A 53 -0.83 -1.53 -19.01
C THR A 53 -1.57 -1.61 -17.69
N ARG A 54 -0.84 -1.59 -16.57
CA ARG A 54 -1.40 -1.45 -15.23
C ARG A 54 -0.58 -0.49 -14.39
N ALA A 55 -1.28 0.28 -13.57
CA ALA A 55 -0.69 1.14 -12.55
C ALA A 55 -0.31 0.32 -11.32
N PHE A 56 0.90 0.52 -10.81
CA PHE A 56 1.32 -0.03 -9.53
C PHE A 56 2.02 1.03 -8.68
N SER A 57 1.55 1.21 -7.45
CA SER A 57 2.21 1.96 -6.40
C SER A 57 3.57 1.36 -6.06
N PHE A 58 4.51 2.24 -5.72
CA PHE A 58 5.83 1.84 -5.26
C PHE A 58 5.75 1.41 -3.79
N VAL A 59 6.24 0.20 -3.51
CA VAL A 59 6.27 -0.38 -2.16
C VAL A 59 7.38 0.25 -1.34
N TYR A 60 8.54 0.44 -1.97
CA TYR A 60 9.72 0.99 -1.31
C TYR A 60 9.74 2.52 -1.35
N ALA A 61 10.33 3.11 -0.32
CA ALA A 61 10.53 4.54 -0.17
C ALA A 61 11.54 5.06 -1.19
N PRO A 62 11.48 6.35 -1.56
CA PRO A 62 12.51 7.00 -2.36
C PRO A 62 13.93 6.83 -1.79
N SER A 63 14.07 6.81 -0.46
CA SER A 63 15.33 6.56 0.24
C SER A 63 15.88 5.13 0.11
N GLU A 64 15.10 4.18 -0.40
CA GLU A 64 15.53 2.81 -0.65
C GLU A 64 16.03 2.62 -2.08
N ASN A 65 17.01 1.73 -2.23
CA ASN A 65 17.74 1.56 -3.49
C ASN A 65 16.98 0.76 -4.55
N GLU A 66 15.92 0.05 -4.17
CA GLU A 66 15.17 -0.84 -5.07
C GLU A 66 13.84 -0.22 -5.49
N LEU A 67 13.42 -0.50 -6.73
CA LEU A 67 12.09 -0.18 -7.23
C LEU A 67 11.22 -1.43 -7.13
N VAL A 68 10.25 -1.42 -6.21
CA VAL A 68 9.41 -2.60 -5.94
C VAL A 68 7.95 -2.24 -6.12
N THR A 69 7.21 -3.11 -6.82
CA THR A 69 5.74 -3.08 -6.89
C THR A 69 5.18 -4.38 -6.37
N ALA A 70 3.91 -4.39 -5.95
CA ALA A 70 3.25 -5.62 -5.53
C ALA A 70 1.79 -5.63 -5.94
N THR A 71 1.27 -6.82 -6.23
CA THR A 71 -0.14 -7.04 -6.58
C THR A 71 -0.65 -8.33 -5.99
N ARG A 72 -1.96 -8.36 -5.69
CA ARG A 72 -2.68 -9.63 -5.56
C ARG A 72 -2.86 -10.23 -6.96
N LEU A 73 -2.58 -11.51 -7.11
CA LEU A 73 -2.66 -12.29 -8.34
C LEU A 73 -4.10 -12.72 -8.63
N ARG A 74 -4.98 -11.74 -8.87
CA ARG A 74 -6.33 -12.00 -9.40
C ARG A 74 -6.30 -12.30 -10.89
N ASP A 75 -7.39 -12.87 -11.40
CA ASP A 75 -7.49 -13.46 -12.73
C ASP A 75 -7.68 -12.42 -13.87
N SER A 76 -6.69 -11.54 -14.03
CA SER A 76 -6.57 -10.65 -15.21
C SER A 76 -5.48 -11.17 -16.15
N ALA A 77 -5.64 -10.94 -17.46
CA ALA A 77 -4.65 -11.35 -18.45
C ALA A 77 -3.28 -10.74 -18.14
N PHE A 78 -3.26 -9.46 -17.78
CA PHE A 78 -2.03 -8.77 -17.38
C PHE A 78 -1.31 -9.47 -16.22
N LYS A 79 -2.03 -9.82 -15.14
CA LYS A 79 -1.43 -10.43 -13.94
C LYS A 79 -0.95 -11.86 -14.19
N ARG A 80 -1.64 -12.64 -15.03
CA ARG A 80 -1.18 -13.97 -15.44
C ARG A 80 0.14 -13.88 -16.21
N VAL A 81 0.22 -13.00 -17.20
CA VAL A 81 1.46 -12.77 -17.95
C VAL A 81 2.57 -12.23 -17.05
N LEU A 82 2.27 -11.24 -16.19
CA LEU A 82 3.26 -10.68 -15.26
C LEU A 82 3.80 -11.74 -14.29
N LYS A 83 2.94 -12.62 -13.76
CA LYS A 83 3.32 -13.72 -12.88
C LYS A 83 4.33 -14.65 -13.55
N ASP A 84 4.10 -14.98 -14.82
CA ASP A 84 4.92 -15.92 -15.57
C ASP A 84 6.10 -15.24 -16.30
N LEU A 85 6.16 -13.90 -16.28
CA LEU A 85 7.21 -13.11 -16.92
C LEU A 85 8.61 -13.54 -16.44
N PRO A 86 9.51 -13.97 -17.34
CA PRO A 86 10.86 -14.37 -16.96
C PRO A 86 11.65 -13.22 -16.33
N VAL A 87 12.49 -13.52 -15.34
CA VAL A 87 13.49 -12.55 -14.84
C VAL A 87 14.42 -12.12 -15.99
N GLY A 88 14.72 -10.84 -16.05
CA GLY A 88 15.45 -10.19 -17.13
C GLY A 88 14.57 -9.63 -18.25
N SER A 89 13.27 -9.93 -18.25
CA SER A 89 12.32 -9.37 -19.23
C SER A 89 12.14 -7.87 -19.02
N GLU A 90 11.95 -7.17 -20.13
CA GLU A 90 11.74 -5.72 -20.16
C GLU A 90 10.25 -5.37 -20.19
N VAL A 91 9.91 -4.26 -19.55
CA VAL A 91 8.60 -3.60 -19.61
C VAL A 91 8.78 -2.13 -19.89
N LYS A 92 7.78 -1.48 -20.51
CA LYS A 92 7.75 -0.02 -20.55
C LYS A 92 7.26 0.50 -19.21
N PHE A 93 7.86 1.58 -18.75
CA PHE A 93 7.57 2.19 -17.46
C PHE A 93 7.39 3.70 -17.64
N ASP A 94 6.21 4.21 -17.33
CA ASP A 94 5.89 5.63 -17.35
C ASP A 94 5.59 6.11 -15.93
N ALA A 95 6.42 7.02 -15.40
CA ALA A 95 6.44 7.36 -13.99
C ALA A 95 7.29 8.63 -13.69
N PRO A 96 7.16 9.21 -12.48
CA PRO A 96 6.18 8.87 -11.43
C PRO A 96 4.84 9.58 -11.62
N HIS A 97 3.78 8.97 -11.08
CA HIS A 97 2.40 9.46 -11.08
C HIS A 97 1.81 9.53 -9.67
N GLY A 98 0.70 10.26 -9.53
CA GLY A 98 -0.09 10.30 -8.30
C GLY A 98 0.32 11.39 -7.30
N ASN A 99 -0.64 11.76 -6.44
CA ASN A 99 -0.50 12.75 -5.37
C ASN A 99 -0.89 12.18 -3.99
N PHE A 100 -1.11 10.87 -3.90
CA PHE A 100 -1.39 10.19 -2.65
C PHE A 100 -0.09 10.07 -1.86
N THR A 101 0.29 11.16 -1.20
CA THR A 101 1.53 11.28 -0.42
C THR A 101 1.21 11.70 1.00
N LEU A 102 2.10 11.36 1.95
CA LEU A 102 2.01 11.87 3.32
C LEU A 102 1.93 13.42 3.31
N HIS A 103 1.06 13.98 4.15
CA HIS A 103 0.92 15.42 4.30
C HIS A 103 2.21 16.04 4.88
N LYS A 104 2.39 17.34 4.70
CA LYS A 104 3.65 18.02 5.09
C LYS A 104 3.67 18.50 6.54
N THR A 105 2.50 18.72 7.14
CA THR A 105 2.37 19.28 8.48
C THR A 105 2.62 18.20 9.53
N GLU A 106 3.87 18.03 9.96
CA GLU A 106 4.27 16.91 10.84
C GLU A 106 3.58 16.89 12.21
N SER A 107 3.02 18.02 12.65
CA SER A 107 2.25 18.11 13.90
C SER A 107 0.81 17.57 13.78
N THR A 108 0.34 17.27 12.56
CA THR A 108 -0.96 16.66 12.33
C THR A 108 -0.79 15.14 12.31
N PRO A 109 -1.57 14.35 13.08
CA PRO A 109 -1.46 12.90 13.03
C PRO A 109 -1.91 12.34 11.67
N ALA A 110 -1.32 11.22 11.26
CA ALA A 110 -1.72 10.44 10.10
C ALA A 110 -2.32 9.10 10.54
N VAL A 111 -3.54 8.81 10.10
CA VAL A 111 -4.20 7.53 10.36
C VAL A 111 -4.44 6.81 9.05
N PHE A 112 -3.93 5.59 8.94
CA PHE A 112 -4.06 4.75 7.76
C PHE A 112 -5.05 3.61 8.06
N LEU A 113 -6.15 3.52 7.31
CA LEU A 113 -7.13 2.44 7.39
C LEU A 113 -7.05 1.62 6.09
N ILE A 114 -6.29 0.53 6.14
CA ILE A 114 -5.75 -0.10 4.94
C ILE A 114 -6.16 -1.56 4.86
N GLY A 115 -6.53 -2.01 3.65
CA GLY A 115 -6.89 -3.39 3.37
C GLY A 115 -6.00 -4.03 2.31
N GLY A 116 -5.43 -5.19 2.62
CA GLY A 116 -4.65 -6.00 1.66
C GLY A 116 -3.56 -5.21 0.94
N ILE A 117 -3.55 -5.25 -0.40
CA ILE A 117 -2.48 -4.66 -1.20
C ILE A 117 -2.47 -3.11 -1.21
N GLY A 118 -3.51 -2.47 -0.66
CA GLY A 118 -3.52 -1.02 -0.40
C GLY A 118 -2.39 -0.56 0.53
N ILE A 119 -1.70 -1.50 1.18
CA ILE A 119 -0.50 -1.23 2.01
C ILE A 119 0.69 -0.68 1.23
N THR A 120 0.75 -0.93 -0.08
CA THR A 120 1.93 -0.61 -0.90
C THR A 120 2.36 0.87 -0.85
N PRO A 121 1.50 1.87 -1.14
CA PRO A 121 1.89 3.27 -0.99
C PRO A 121 2.14 3.66 0.47
N ILE A 122 1.44 3.04 1.42
CA ILE A 122 1.52 3.38 2.84
C ILE A 122 2.83 2.91 3.47
N ARG A 123 3.28 1.70 3.13
CA ARG A 123 4.60 1.20 3.54
C ARG A 123 5.70 2.11 3.03
N SER A 124 5.61 2.59 1.78
CA SER A 124 6.54 3.58 1.22
C SER A 124 6.55 4.87 2.04
N MET A 125 5.37 5.41 2.40
CA MET A 125 5.25 6.62 3.24
C MET A 125 5.88 6.44 4.62
N ILE A 126 5.57 5.34 5.31
CA ILE A 126 6.06 5.05 6.67
C ILE A 126 7.58 4.86 6.65
N ALA A 127 8.10 4.13 5.67
CA ALA A 127 9.54 3.92 5.51
C ALA A 127 10.28 5.23 5.26
N GLU A 128 9.77 6.10 4.37
CA GLU A 128 10.36 7.41 4.11
C GLU A 128 10.30 8.32 5.35
N ALA A 129 9.15 8.40 6.03
CA ALA A 129 9.00 9.17 7.27
C ALA A 129 9.95 8.69 8.37
N THR A 130 10.18 7.38 8.45
CA THR A 130 11.12 6.75 9.39
C THR A 130 12.57 7.10 9.03
N TYR A 131 12.94 7.02 7.75
CA TYR A 131 14.27 7.39 7.27
C TYR A 131 14.59 8.86 7.52
N GLN A 132 13.65 9.75 7.21
CA GLN A 132 13.77 11.21 7.40
C GLN A 132 13.61 11.63 8.86
N LYS A 133 13.17 10.73 9.75
CA LYS A 133 12.90 10.99 11.18
C LYS A 133 11.91 12.13 11.41
N THR A 134 10.87 12.19 10.58
CA THR A 134 9.80 13.20 10.74
C THR A 134 9.07 13.00 12.07
N SER A 135 8.47 14.06 12.62
CA SER A 135 7.70 14.00 13.86
C SER A 135 6.24 13.58 13.69
N HIS A 136 5.85 13.08 12.51
CA HIS A 136 4.49 12.60 12.27
C HIS A 136 4.13 11.49 13.27
N ASP A 137 3.03 11.68 14.01
CA ASP A 137 2.37 10.61 14.73
C ASP A 137 1.53 9.79 13.75
N MET A 138 1.91 8.53 13.56
CA MET A 138 1.38 7.65 12.52
C MET A 138 0.74 6.42 13.13
N THR A 139 -0.53 6.16 12.82
CA THR A 139 -1.22 4.92 13.22
C THR A 139 -1.73 4.19 12.00
N LEU A 140 -1.34 2.92 11.82
CA LEU A 140 -1.82 2.05 10.76
C LEU A 140 -2.72 0.96 11.33
N LEU A 141 -4.00 0.96 10.96
CA LEU A 141 -4.90 -0.17 11.12
C LEU A 141 -4.91 -0.97 9.82
N PHE A 142 -4.27 -2.14 9.82
CA PHE A 142 -4.06 -2.95 8.63
C PHE A 142 -4.93 -4.21 8.65
N SER A 143 -6.03 -4.17 7.90
CA SER A 143 -7.03 -5.23 7.84
C SER A 143 -6.72 -6.27 6.76
N ASN A 144 -6.66 -7.53 7.18
CA ASN A 144 -6.54 -8.70 6.31
C ASN A 144 -7.46 -9.81 6.83
N LYS A 145 -7.66 -10.88 6.04
CA LYS A 145 -8.49 -12.01 6.46
C LYS A 145 -7.78 -12.82 7.55
N THR A 146 -6.61 -13.35 7.22
CA THR A 146 -5.73 -14.07 8.13
C THR A 146 -4.31 -13.46 8.13
N PRO A 147 -3.44 -13.83 9.08
CA PRO A 147 -2.05 -13.40 9.07
C PRO A 147 -1.30 -13.75 7.77
N GLU A 148 -1.61 -14.88 7.14
CA GLU A 148 -0.99 -15.33 5.89
C GLU A 148 -1.42 -14.50 4.67
N ASP A 149 -2.55 -13.79 4.77
CA ASP A 149 -3.03 -12.85 3.75
C ASP A 149 -2.39 -11.45 3.87
N ALA A 150 -1.63 -11.17 4.93
CA ALA A 150 -1.10 -9.84 5.23
C ALA A 150 0.32 -9.62 4.66
N PRO A 151 0.47 -8.96 3.49
CA PRO A 151 1.79 -8.68 2.92
C PRO A 151 2.60 -7.71 3.80
N PHE A 152 3.93 -7.87 3.77
CA PHE A 152 4.91 -6.99 4.45
C PHE A 152 4.78 -6.90 5.98
N GLN A 153 4.13 -7.87 6.63
CA GLN A 153 3.89 -7.79 8.08
C GLN A 153 5.19 -7.68 8.92
N SER A 154 6.24 -8.44 8.57
CA SER A 154 7.53 -8.38 9.27
C SER A 154 8.23 -7.05 9.09
N ASP A 155 8.16 -6.48 7.89
CA ASP A 155 8.77 -5.18 7.56
C ASP A 155 8.05 -4.03 8.29
N LEU A 156 6.72 -4.06 8.38
CA LEU A 156 5.95 -3.09 9.17
C LEU A 156 6.26 -3.18 10.67
N LYS A 157 6.47 -4.39 11.21
CA LYS A 157 6.92 -4.58 12.60
C LYS A 157 8.30 -3.97 12.82
N GLU A 158 9.24 -4.21 11.92
CA GLU A 158 10.59 -3.62 12.00
C GLU A 158 10.56 -2.08 11.91
N LEU A 159 9.68 -1.52 11.06
CA LEU A 159 9.48 -0.07 10.99
C LEU A 159 8.93 0.49 12.31
N ALA A 160 7.99 -0.21 12.96
CA ALA A 160 7.45 0.19 14.26
C ALA A 160 8.49 0.12 15.38
N GLU A 161 9.42 -0.84 15.33
CA GLU A 161 10.55 -0.92 16.27
C GLU A 161 11.54 0.25 16.09
N LYS A 162 11.74 0.71 14.85
CA LYS A 162 12.68 1.79 14.52
C LYS A 162 12.09 3.18 14.70
N ASN A 163 10.77 3.33 14.55
CA ASN A 163 10.10 4.61 14.60
C ASN A 163 9.12 4.68 15.79
N PRO A 164 9.48 5.38 16.89
CA PRO A 164 8.62 5.45 18.06
C PRO A 164 7.31 6.22 17.83
N ASN A 165 7.19 6.97 16.73
CA ASN A 165 5.97 7.67 16.35
C ASN A 165 5.10 6.83 15.40
N PHE A 166 5.44 5.57 15.14
CA PHE A 166 4.65 4.68 14.30
C PHE A 166 4.01 3.55 15.12
N ASN A 167 2.69 3.60 15.23
CA ASN A 167 1.87 2.56 15.82
C ASN A 167 1.30 1.63 14.74
N PHE A 168 1.75 0.38 14.73
CA PHE A 168 1.26 -0.65 13.81
C PHE A 168 0.22 -1.56 14.47
N VAL A 169 -1.01 -1.53 13.96
CA VAL A 169 -2.16 -2.29 14.46
C VAL A 169 -2.63 -3.26 13.37
N PRO A 170 -2.18 -4.53 13.39
CA PRO A 170 -2.71 -5.54 12.49
C PRO A 170 -4.13 -5.96 12.92
N VAL A 171 -5.04 -6.13 11.96
CA VAL A 171 -6.45 -6.48 12.19
C VAL A 171 -6.83 -7.70 11.33
N MET A 172 -7.41 -8.74 11.94
CA MET A 172 -7.80 -9.97 11.23
C MET A 172 -9.33 -10.15 11.20
N THR A 173 -9.92 -10.29 10.02
CA THR A 173 -11.39 -10.43 9.88
C THR A 173 -11.89 -11.87 9.97
N GLU A 174 -11.04 -12.85 9.64
CA GLU A 174 -11.36 -14.28 9.57
C GLU A 174 -10.37 -15.07 10.44
N THR A 175 -10.29 -14.76 11.74
CA THR A 175 -9.47 -15.55 12.67
C THR A 175 -10.33 -16.56 13.43
N ASP A 176 -10.08 -17.84 13.18
CA ASP A 176 -10.65 -18.97 13.93
C ASP A 176 -9.72 -19.45 15.07
N SER A 177 -8.60 -18.74 15.29
CA SER A 177 -7.51 -19.20 16.13
C SER A 177 -7.46 -18.46 17.48
N ASP A 178 -7.46 -19.24 18.57
CA ASP A 178 -7.12 -18.77 19.93
C ASP A 178 -5.69 -18.18 20.04
N GLU A 179 -4.86 -18.32 18.99
CA GLU A 179 -3.47 -17.85 18.95
C GLU A 179 -3.33 -16.40 18.45
N TRP A 180 -4.35 -15.82 17.81
CA TRP A 180 -4.28 -14.42 17.37
C TRP A 180 -4.46 -13.47 18.55
N ILE A 181 -3.37 -12.82 18.92
CA ILE A 181 -3.36 -11.79 19.96
C ILE A 181 -3.27 -10.44 19.25
N GLY A 182 -4.43 -9.86 18.93
CA GLY A 182 -4.54 -8.58 18.24
C GLY A 182 -5.99 -8.16 18.01
N GLU A 183 -6.19 -7.13 17.20
CA GLU A 183 -7.53 -6.70 16.82
C GLU A 183 -8.18 -7.72 15.85
N SER A 184 -9.46 -7.97 16.05
CA SER A 184 -10.24 -8.93 15.25
C SER A 184 -11.57 -8.32 14.81
N GLY A 185 -12.04 -8.75 13.65
CA GLY A 185 -13.26 -8.25 13.02
C GLY A 185 -13.03 -7.09 12.05
N HIS A 186 -14.12 -6.49 11.59
CA HIS A 186 -14.04 -5.32 10.72
C HIS A 186 -13.71 -4.08 11.56
N ILE A 187 -12.89 -3.18 11.01
CA ILE A 187 -12.58 -1.90 11.67
C ILE A 187 -13.89 -1.11 11.84
N ASP A 188 -14.19 -0.75 13.08
CA ASP A 188 -15.32 0.09 13.46
C ASP A 188 -14.86 1.29 14.29
N ALA A 189 -15.80 2.17 14.65
CA ALA A 189 -15.49 3.36 15.43
C ALA A 189 -14.94 3.05 16.83
N GLU A 190 -15.34 1.94 17.44
CA GLU A 190 -14.87 1.56 18.78
C GLU A 190 -13.44 1.02 18.72
N MET A 191 -13.09 0.27 17.67
CA MET A 191 -11.72 -0.13 17.37
C MET A 191 -10.84 1.08 17.10
N LEU A 192 -11.31 2.01 16.26
CA LEU A 192 -10.56 3.21 15.94
C LEU A 192 -10.23 4.03 17.21
N LYS A 193 -11.19 4.22 18.11
CA LYS A 193 -11.01 4.97 19.37
C LYS A 193 -10.03 4.33 20.35
N ARG A 194 -9.74 3.02 20.24
CA ARG A 194 -8.70 2.37 21.06
C ARG A 194 -7.30 2.84 20.69
N HIS A 195 -7.10 3.27 19.45
CA HIS A 195 -5.79 3.61 18.89
C HIS A 195 -5.66 5.09 18.50
N VAL A 196 -6.77 5.81 18.34
CA VAL A 196 -6.81 7.22 17.95
C VAL A 196 -7.65 8.00 18.97
N SER A 197 -7.00 8.91 19.69
CA SER A 197 -7.59 9.63 20.83
C SER A 197 -8.54 10.77 20.43
N ASP A 198 -8.23 11.48 19.34
CA ASP A 198 -9.05 12.53 18.75
C ASP A 198 -9.28 12.21 17.27
N ILE A 199 -10.54 12.00 16.90
CA ILE A 199 -10.96 11.61 15.55
C ILE A 199 -11.03 12.82 14.60
N SER A 200 -11.14 14.04 15.13
CA SER A 200 -11.38 15.24 14.33
C SER A 200 -10.10 15.83 13.72
N THR A 201 -8.96 15.61 14.37
CA THR A 201 -7.67 16.22 14.02
C THR A 201 -6.86 15.49 12.94
N PRO A 202 -6.80 14.14 12.90
CA PRO A 202 -5.94 13.43 11.96
C PRO A 202 -6.31 13.63 10.49
N ILE A 203 -5.31 13.42 9.63
CA ILE A 203 -5.54 13.17 8.20
C ILE A 203 -5.61 11.66 7.99
N TYR A 204 -6.72 11.21 7.40
CA TYR A 204 -7.01 9.81 7.16
C TYR A 204 -6.62 9.40 5.75
N TYR A 205 -6.02 8.21 5.63
CA TYR A 205 -5.65 7.60 4.35
C TYR A 205 -6.36 6.25 4.24
N LEU A 206 -7.18 6.10 3.21
CA LEU A 206 -7.96 4.90 2.94
C LEU A 206 -7.46 4.25 1.65
N ALA A 207 -7.11 2.98 1.70
CA ALA A 207 -6.76 2.20 0.52
C ALA A 207 -7.07 0.72 0.74
N GLY A 208 -7.72 0.08 -0.23
CA GLY A 208 -8.09 -1.33 -0.14
C GLY A 208 -9.27 -1.67 -1.05
N PRO A 209 -9.97 -2.80 -0.79
CA PRO A 209 -11.19 -3.15 -1.52
C PRO A 209 -12.23 -2.03 -1.45
N ALA A 210 -12.91 -1.72 -2.57
CA ALA A 210 -13.85 -0.60 -2.67
C ALA A 210 -14.91 -0.59 -1.55
N GLY A 211 -15.50 -1.75 -1.24
CA GLY A 211 -16.48 -1.86 -0.15
C GLY A 211 -15.91 -1.52 1.23
N MET A 212 -14.64 -1.84 1.48
CA MET A 212 -13.96 -1.44 2.72
C MET A 212 -13.72 0.07 2.76
N VAL A 213 -13.18 0.65 1.67
CA VAL A 213 -12.91 2.11 1.60
C VAL A 213 -14.19 2.91 1.83
N GLN A 214 -15.29 2.53 1.18
CA GLN A 214 -16.60 3.17 1.35
C GLN A 214 -17.13 3.03 2.79
N ALA A 215 -17.00 1.86 3.39
CA ALA A 215 -17.42 1.63 4.78
C ALA A 215 -16.58 2.46 5.78
N MET A 216 -15.26 2.52 5.60
CA MET A 216 -14.37 3.31 6.45
C MET A 216 -14.62 4.80 6.30
N HIS A 217 -14.82 5.29 5.07
CA HIS A 217 -15.17 6.68 4.82
C HIS A 217 -16.44 7.08 5.58
N LYS A 218 -17.50 6.28 5.43
CA LYS A 218 -18.76 6.50 6.14
C LYS A 218 -18.58 6.49 7.66
N MET A 219 -17.88 5.49 8.19
CA MET A 219 -17.62 5.36 9.62
C MET A 219 -16.86 6.58 10.17
N LEU A 220 -15.85 7.09 9.45
CA LEU A 220 -15.08 8.26 9.84
C LEU A 220 -15.95 9.51 9.93
N VAL A 221 -16.76 9.78 8.90
CA VAL A 221 -17.68 10.93 8.89
C VAL A 221 -18.69 10.83 10.05
N GLU A 222 -19.27 9.65 10.28
CA GLU A 222 -20.20 9.41 11.40
C GLU A 222 -19.52 9.55 12.77
N ALA A 223 -18.23 9.23 12.87
CA ALA A 223 -17.42 9.37 14.07
C ALA A 223 -16.90 10.81 14.30
N GLY A 224 -17.16 11.74 13.38
CA GLY A 224 -16.83 13.16 13.51
C GLY A 224 -15.49 13.58 12.89
N ALA A 225 -14.91 12.76 12.02
CA ALA A 225 -13.77 13.18 11.20
C ALA A 225 -14.19 14.30 10.23
N ASN A 226 -13.29 15.25 9.98
CA ASN A 226 -13.50 16.21 8.91
C ASN A 226 -13.34 15.50 7.54
N GLU A 227 -14.36 15.57 6.68
CA GLU A 227 -14.34 14.96 5.36
C GLU A 227 -13.18 15.48 4.49
N ASP A 228 -12.81 16.77 4.63
CA ASP A 228 -11.67 17.36 3.92
C ASP A 228 -10.31 16.75 4.34
N ASN A 229 -10.27 16.08 5.49
CA ASN A 229 -9.09 15.38 6.00
C ASN A 229 -9.04 13.90 5.57
N ILE A 230 -10.00 13.41 4.79
CA ILE A 230 -10.04 12.03 4.31
C ILE A 230 -9.48 11.96 2.89
N ARG A 231 -8.45 11.12 2.71
CA ARG A 231 -7.82 10.85 1.42
C ARG A 231 -8.03 9.39 1.09
N ALA A 232 -8.71 9.11 -0.01
CA ALA A 232 -8.98 7.75 -0.44
C ALA A 232 -8.37 7.49 -1.82
N GLU A 233 -7.72 6.34 -1.97
CA GLU A 233 -7.45 5.74 -3.28
C GLU A 233 -8.31 4.49 -3.43
N GLU A 234 -9.26 4.57 -4.37
CA GLU A 234 -9.97 3.40 -4.86
C GLU A 234 -9.20 2.85 -6.06
N PHE A 235 -8.51 1.73 -5.85
CA PHE A 235 -7.83 1.08 -6.94
C PHE A 235 -8.83 0.23 -7.75
N SER A 236 -9.24 0.75 -8.90
CA SER A 236 -9.96 -0.02 -9.92
C SER A 236 -8.98 -0.97 -10.62
N GLY A 237 -9.16 -2.28 -10.46
CA GLY A 237 -8.32 -3.29 -11.12
C GLY A 237 -7.53 -4.24 -10.20
N TYR A 238 -7.81 -4.24 -8.89
CA TYR A 238 -7.27 -5.28 -7.99
C TYR A 238 -8.04 -6.59 -8.07
#